data_AF-A0A7W0XWS7-F1
#
_entry.id   AF-A0A7W0XWS7-F1
#
_cell.length_a   1.000
_cell.length_b   1.000
_cell.length_c   1.000
_cell.angle_alpha   90.00
_cell.angle_beta   90.00
_cell.angle_gamma   90.00
#
_symmetry.space_group_name_H-M   'P 1'
#
loop_
_entity.id
_entity.type
_entity.pdbx_description
1 polymer ?
#
loop_
_entity_poly.entity_id
_entity_poly.type
_entity_poly.pdbx_seq_one_letter_code
_entity_poly.pdbx_strand_id
1 'polypeptide(L)'
;MEQPPVIRVGTREQPSDTLYEVNVEEAKEGLEWNGIEGDTQYVIDATNISMEMVRHESKEDTDEVREYPIRVKDETDRSHDIITRSLWESSLVTYARCFGTGKRVRLDASVFDGQPEGALRWHKYFKDTRNKHVSHSVNPFEFGGFGVRLSGRGSPHVRVTDEGGFMHFYRGGEALSTIEVLNWLAKLVNRHAMKRRNEAGQGALDRATAISKGQLNALPMLQPSPEDGFDAAGKARQ
;
A
#
# COMPACT_ATOMS: atom_id res chain seq x y z
N MET A 1 8.93 3.20 -32.88
CA MET A 1 9.39 1.91 -32.34
C MET A 1 8.82 1.77 -30.95
N GLU A 2 7.81 0.93 -30.77
CA GLU A 2 7.33 0.56 -29.44
C GLU A 2 8.35 -0.40 -28.83
N GLN A 3 9.09 0.06 -27.82
CA GLN A 3 9.85 -0.88 -27.01
C GLN A 3 8.86 -1.67 -26.16
N PRO A 4 8.93 -3.01 -26.16
CA PRO A 4 8.08 -3.81 -25.29
C PRO A 4 8.36 -3.43 -23.82
N PRO A 5 7.34 -3.46 -22.95
CA PRO A 5 7.51 -3.13 -21.54
C PRO A 5 8.58 -4.04 -20.92
N VAL A 6 9.63 -3.44 -20.37
CA VAL A 6 10.66 -4.18 -19.64
C VAL A 6 10.13 -4.48 -18.25
N ILE A 7 9.65 -5.71 -18.05
CA ILE A 7 9.30 -6.21 -16.72
C ILE A 7 10.61 -6.58 -16.02
N ARG A 8 11.03 -5.75 -15.08
CA ARG A 8 12.13 -6.12 -14.17
C ARG A 8 11.58 -7.08 -13.13
N VAL A 9 11.79 -8.37 -13.35
CA VAL A 9 11.59 -9.38 -12.31
C VAL A 9 12.73 -9.19 -11.31
N GLY A 10 12.41 -8.69 -10.11
CA GLY A 10 13.38 -8.62 -9.02
C GLY A 10 13.77 -10.03 -8.63
N THR A 11 14.97 -10.48 -9.03
CA THR A 11 15.49 -11.78 -8.62
C THR A 11 15.92 -11.67 -7.17
N ARG A 12 15.04 -12.05 -6.24
CA ARG A 12 15.52 -12.64 -4.98
C ARG A 12 16.25 -13.91 -5.42
N GLU A 13 17.56 -13.98 -5.16
CA GLU A 13 18.52 -15.03 -5.56
C GLU A 13 17.90 -16.23 -6.29
N GLN A 14 18.21 -16.41 -7.58
CA GLN A 14 17.84 -17.65 -8.24
C GLN A 14 18.49 -18.80 -7.48
N PRO A 15 17.73 -19.78 -6.95
CA PRO A 15 18.34 -20.98 -6.44
C PRO A 15 19.17 -21.60 -7.56
N SER A 16 20.36 -22.11 -7.23
CA SER A 16 21.25 -22.80 -8.17
C SER A 16 20.64 -24.06 -8.78
N ASP A 17 19.44 -24.44 -8.33
CA ASP A 17 18.84 -25.75 -8.53
C ASP A 17 17.62 -25.63 -9.44
N THR A 18 17.53 -26.54 -10.40
CA THR A 18 16.37 -26.72 -11.28
C THR A 18 15.13 -27.07 -10.46
N LEU A 19 14.11 -26.21 -10.49
CA LEU A 19 12.81 -26.45 -9.85
C LEU A 19 11.83 -27.09 -10.85
N TYR A 20 10.96 -27.97 -10.35
CA TYR A 20 9.93 -28.65 -11.13
C TYR A 20 8.54 -28.26 -10.63
N GLU A 21 7.59 -28.15 -11.54
CA GLU A 21 6.21 -27.76 -11.21
C GLU A 21 5.45 -28.95 -10.62
N VAL A 22 4.83 -28.75 -9.46
CA VAL A 22 3.94 -29.73 -8.82
C VAL A 22 2.52 -29.20 -8.87
N ASN A 23 1.66 -29.80 -9.69
CA ASN A 23 0.26 -29.38 -9.84
C ASN A 23 -0.65 -30.05 -8.79
N VAL A 24 -0.52 -29.59 -7.54
CA VAL A 24 -1.38 -29.98 -6.42
C VAL A 24 -2.08 -28.74 -5.85
N GLU A 25 -3.27 -28.92 -5.28
CA GLU A 25 -4.10 -27.81 -4.79
C GLU A 25 -3.40 -27.02 -3.68
N GLU A 26 -2.63 -27.69 -2.83
CA GLU A 26 -1.86 -27.09 -1.74
C GLU A 26 -0.76 -26.14 -2.29
N ALA A 27 -0.16 -26.46 -3.45
CA ALA A 27 0.82 -25.59 -4.08
C ALA A 27 0.17 -24.31 -4.64
N LYS A 28 -1.02 -24.44 -5.23
CA LYS A 28 -1.81 -23.29 -5.70
C LYS A 28 -2.22 -22.40 -4.53
N GLU A 29 -2.72 -22.98 -3.45
CA GLU A 29 -3.03 -22.24 -2.22
C GLU A 29 -1.78 -21.53 -1.66
N GLY A 30 -0.62 -22.19 -1.66
CA GLY A 30 0.64 -21.58 -1.23
C GLY A 30 1.03 -20.35 -2.06
N LEU A 31 0.86 -20.39 -3.38
CA LEU A 31 1.12 -19.25 -4.27
C LEU A 31 0.20 -18.06 -3.97
N GLU A 32 -1.07 -18.33 -3.69
CA GLU A 32 -2.04 -17.31 -3.32
C GLU A 32 -1.66 -16.60 -2.02
N TRP A 33 -1.31 -17.36 -0.97
CA TRP A 33 -0.84 -16.81 0.30
C TRP A 33 0.49 -16.07 0.17
N ASN A 34 1.39 -16.54 -0.71
CA ASN A 34 2.63 -15.84 -1.02
C ASN A 34 2.38 -14.46 -1.64
N GLY A 35 1.32 -14.33 -2.47
CA GLY A 35 0.90 -13.04 -3.00
C GLY A 35 0.46 -12.06 -1.89
N ILE A 36 -0.32 -12.53 -0.92
CA ILE A 36 -0.76 -11.72 0.24
C ILE A 36 0.42 -11.36 1.14
N GLU A 37 1.35 -12.28 1.38
CA GLU A 37 2.60 -12.01 2.11
C GLU A 37 3.41 -10.91 1.42
N GLY A 38 3.62 -11.01 0.12
CA GLY A 38 4.35 -9.99 -0.65
C GLY A 38 3.69 -8.61 -0.59
N ASP A 39 2.36 -8.57 -0.74
CA ASP A 39 1.59 -7.33 -0.65
C ASP A 39 1.69 -6.69 0.75
N THR A 40 1.56 -7.49 1.81
CA THR A 40 1.67 -6.99 3.18
C THR A 40 3.09 -6.58 3.55
N GLN A 41 4.11 -7.29 3.06
CA GLN A 41 5.51 -6.91 3.23
C GLN A 41 5.79 -5.56 2.58
N TYR A 42 5.29 -5.33 1.36
CA TYR A 42 5.39 -4.02 0.71
C TYR A 42 4.78 -2.91 1.58
N VAL A 43 3.60 -3.12 2.17
CA VAL A 43 2.96 -2.13 3.06
C VAL A 43 3.83 -1.86 4.28
N ILE A 44 4.43 -2.89 4.87
CA ILE A 44 5.33 -2.75 6.02
C ILE A 44 6.55 -1.89 5.66
N ASP A 45 7.19 -2.17 4.53
CA ASP A 45 8.38 -1.45 4.10
C ASP A 45 8.07 0.00 3.72
N ALA A 46 7.01 0.21 2.94
CA ALA A 46 6.56 1.55 2.54
C ALA A 46 6.20 2.42 3.75
N THR A 47 5.47 1.86 4.72
CA THR A 47 5.13 2.59 5.95
C THR A 47 6.34 2.86 6.82
N ASN A 48 7.33 1.95 6.90
CA ASN A 48 8.58 2.22 7.61
C ASN A 48 9.32 3.42 7.00
N ILE A 49 9.46 3.45 5.67
CA ILE A 49 10.08 4.56 4.95
C ILE A 49 9.31 5.87 5.22
N SER A 50 7.97 5.86 5.12
CA SER A 50 7.16 7.04 5.41
C SER A 50 7.35 7.53 6.86
N MET A 51 7.41 6.63 7.84
CA MET A 51 7.63 7.01 9.24
C MET A 51 9.01 7.65 9.44
N GLU A 52 10.05 7.14 8.78
CA GLU A 52 11.40 7.72 8.83
C GLU A 52 11.43 9.15 8.27
N MET A 53 10.75 9.37 7.14
CA MET A 53 10.64 10.69 6.52
C MET A 53 9.92 11.71 7.43
N VAL A 54 8.75 11.33 7.96
CA VAL A 54 7.98 12.20 8.87
C VAL A 54 8.75 12.53 10.15
N ARG A 55 9.52 11.56 10.68
CA ARG A 55 10.36 11.78 11.87
C ARG A 55 11.55 12.70 11.59
N HIS A 56 12.10 12.68 10.38
CA HIS A 56 13.17 13.59 9.98
C HIS A 56 12.66 15.03 9.93
N GLU A 57 11.51 15.27 9.29
CA GLU A 57 10.88 16.59 9.22
C GLU A 57 10.56 17.16 10.61
N SER A 58 10.04 16.33 11.51
CA SER A 58 9.65 16.76 12.86
C SER A 58 10.84 17.24 13.71
N LYS A 59 12.05 16.73 13.45
CA LYS A 59 13.27 17.12 14.17
C LYS A 59 13.83 18.45 13.68
N GLU A 60 13.71 18.72 12.39
CA GLU A 60 14.12 20.00 11.81
C GLU A 60 13.21 21.16 12.26
N ASP A 61 11.91 20.88 12.48
CA ASP A 61 10.95 21.91 12.93
C ASP A 61 11.11 22.30 14.42
N THR A 62 11.68 21.44 15.28
CA THR A 62 11.85 21.78 16.71
C THR A 62 12.92 22.83 16.99
N ASP A 63 13.79 23.13 16.03
CA ASP A 63 14.89 24.09 16.20
C ASP A 63 14.52 25.53 15.78
N GLU A 64 13.38 25.75 15.12
CA GLU A 64 12.88 27.09 14.75
C GLU A 64 11.50 27.38 15.37
N VAL A 65 11.48 28.14 16.47
CA VAL A 65 10.23 28.73 17.01
C VAL A 65 9.71 29.77 16.00
N ARG A 66 8.78 29.40 15.12
CA ARG A 66 8.15 30.32 14.16
C ARG A 66 6.85 30.92 14.69
N GLU A 67 6.74 32.24 14.56
CA GLU A 67 5.62 33.07 15.00
C GLU A 67 4.35 32.92 14.10
N TYR A 68 4.42 32.16 13.00
CA TYR A 68 3.33 31.96 12.04
C TYR A 68 3.01 30.47 11.81
N PRO A 69 1.72 30.06 11.84
CA PRO A 69 1.31 28.65 11.73
C PRO A 69 1.35 28.08 10.30
N ILE A 70 1.91 28.80 9.32
CA ILE A 70 1.94 28.40 7.91
C ILE A 70 3.38 28.40 7.42
N ARG A 71 3.94 27.19 7.22
CA ARG A 71 5.27 27.00 6.61
C ARG A 71 5.14 27.12 5.09
N VAL A 72 5.84 28.09 4.50
CA VAL A 72 6.08 28.12 3.05
C VAL A 72 7.19 27.10 2.78
N LYS A 73 6.80 25.96 2.21
CA LYS A 73 7.70 24.83 1.89
C LYS A 73 8.59 25.16 0.69
N ASP A 74 9.87 24.82 0.78
CA ASP A 74 10.81 24.87 -0.34
C ASP A 74 10.61 23.67 -1.31
N GLU A 75 11.43 23.56 -2.36
CA GLU A 75 11.29 22.48 -3.36
C GLU A 75 11.61 21.08 -2.79
N THR A 76 12.51 21.03 -1.80
CA THR A 76 12.91 19.80 -1.09
C THR A 76 11.76 19.30 -0.22
N ASP A 77 11.13 20.21 0.53
CA ASP A 77 9.94 19.95 1.34
C ASP A 77 8.77 19.43 0.49
N ARG A 78 8.59 19.95 -0.73
CA ARG A 78 7.56 19.45 -1.67
C ARG A 78 7.86 18.04 -2.17
N SER A 79 9.14 17.73 -2.40
CA SER A 79 9.53 16.40 -2.88
C SER A 79 9.27 15.34 -1.82
N HIS A 80 9.54 15.63 -0.54
CA HIS A 80 9.22 14.75 0.58
C HIS A 80 7.72 14.53 0.76
N ASP A 81 6.90 15.58 0.61
CA ASP A 81 5.44 15.46 0.63
C ASP A 81 4.94 14.52 -0.47
N ILE A 82 5.44 14.69 -1.70
CA ILE A 82 5.03 13.85 -2.84
C ILE A 82 5.39 12.39 -2.57
N ILE A 83 6.60 12.11 -2.08
CA ILE A 83 7.05 10.74 -1.78
C ILE A 83 6.21 10.15 -0.65
N THR A 84 6.05 10.87 0.46
CA THR A 84 5.28 10.40 1.63
C THR A 84 3.83 10.13 1.26
N ARG A 85 3.20 11.02 0.49
CA ARG A 85 1.85 10.83 -0.05
C ARG A 85 1.78 9.62 -0.98
N SER A 86 2.76 9.45 -1.88
CA SER A 86 2.80 8.32 -2.81
C SER A 86 2.90 6.98 -2.08
N LEU A 87 3.78 6.90 -1.08
CA LEU A 87 3.96 5.71 -0.24
C LEU A 87 2.69 5.41 0.58
N TRP A 88 2.03 6.43 1.10
CA TRP A 88 0.77 6.28 1.82
C TRP A 88 -0.34 5.73 0.92
N GLU A 89 -0.54 6.35 -0.25
CA GLU A 89 -1.57 5.93 -1.20
C GLU A 89 -1.30 4.51 -1.73
N SER A 90 -0.05 4.17 -2.07
CA SER A 90 0.31 2.84 -2.52
C SER A 90 0.13 1.78 -1.42
N SER A 91 0.44 2.13 -0.17
CA SER A 91 0.22 1.28 1.00
C SER A 91 -1.26 1.00 1.21
N LEU A 92 -2.12 2.01 1.13
CA LEU A 92 -3.57 1.85 1.25
C LEU A 92 -4.15 0.96 0.15
N VAL A 93 -3.74 1.17 -1.10
CA VAL A 93 -4.20 0.35 -2.23
C VAL A 93 -3.77 -1.11 -2.05
N THR A 94 -2.51 -1.33 -1.70
CA THR A 94 -1.94 -2.68 -1.54
C THR A 94 -2.55 -3.39 -0.34
N TYR A 95 -2.70 -2.71 0.79
CA TYR A 95 -3.38 -3.23 1.98
C TYR A 95 -4.83 -3.60 1.66
N ALA A 96 -5.60 -2.71 1.02
CA ALA A 96 -6.99 -2.98 0.70
C ALA A 96 -7.16 -4.14 -0.29
N ARG A 97 -6.21 -4.33 -1.22
CA ARG A 97 -6.21 -5.44 -2.18
C ARG A 97 -6.13 -6.81 -1.48
N CYS A 98 -5.45 -6.91 -0.34
CA CYS A 98 -5.39 -8.13 0.47
C CYS A 98 -6.79 -8.61 0.91
N PHE A 99 -7.76 -7.69 1.01
CA PHE A 99 -9.15 -7.94 1.42
C PHE A 99 -10.16 -7.69 0.29
N GLY A 100 -9.68 -7.47 -0.93
CA GLY A 100 -10.51 -7.21 -2.10
C GLY A 100 -11.09 -8.50 -2.68
N THR A 101 -12.11 -8.37 -3.50
CA THR A 101 -12.64 -9.46 -4.33
C THR A 101 -11.89 -9.48 -5.66
N GLY A 102 -11.36 -10.63 -6.07
CA GLY A 102 -10.60 -10.80 -7.31
C GLY A 102 -10.18 -12.25 -7.53
N LYS A 103 -9.17 -12.48 -8.39
CA LYS A 103 -8.66 -13.83 -8.69
C LYS A 103 -7.91 -14.49 -7.53
N ARG A 104 -7.49 -13.72 -6.53
CA ARG A 104 -6.69 -14.21 -5.40
C ARG A 104 -7.53 -14.67 -4.22
N VAL A 105 -6.93 -15.49 -3.34
CA VAL A 105 -7.51 -15.81 -2.02
C VAL A 105 -7.87 -14.52 -1.28
N ARG A 106 -9.10 -14.46 -0.78
CA ARG A 106 -9.61 -13.30 -0.05
C ARG A 106 -9.37 -13.47 1.45
N LEU A 107 -8.68 -12.51 2.05
CA LEU A 107 -8.71 -12.38 3.50
C LEU A 107 -10.07 -11.88 3.98
N ASP A 108 -10.54 -12.50 5.06
CA ASP A 108 -11.66 -12.01 5.82
C ASP A 108 -11.20 -11.16 7.02
N ALA A 109 -12.10 -10.33 7.53
CA ALA A 109 -11.83 -9.53 8.73
C ALA A 109 -11.59 -10.40 9.98
N SER A 110 -11.96 -11.69 9.95
CA SER A 110 -11.64 -12.67 10.98
C SER A 110 -10.15 -12.85 11.26
N VAL A 111 -9.26 -12.39 10.37
CA VAL A 111 -7.81 -12.32 10.66
C VAL A 111 -7.49 -11.44 11.88
N PHE A 112 -8.43 -10.57 12.27
CA PHE A 112 -8.34 -9.72 13.45
C PHE A 112 -9.06 -10.29 14.68
N ASP A 113 -9.58 -11.51 14.62
CA ASP A 113 -10.21 -12.14 15.78
C ASP A 113 -9.21 -12.30 16.93
N GLY A 114 -9.64 -11.92 18.14
CA GLY A 114 -8.78 -11.90 19.33
C GLY A 114 -7.78 -10.74 19.38
N GLN A 115 -7.79 -9.82 18.41
CA GLN A 115 -7.03 -8.56 18.48
C GLN A 115 -7.80 -7.48 19.26
N PRO A 116 -7.13 -6.40 19.73
CA PRO A 116 -7.83 -5.28 20.37
C PRO A 116 -8.95 -4.71 19.51
N GLU A 117 -10.03 -4.24 20.13
CA GLU A 117 -11.24 -3.72 19.45
C GLU A 117 -10.92 -2.64 18.38
N GLY A 118 -9.85 -1.87 18.59
CA GLY A 118 -9.36 -0.88 17.64
C GLY A 118 -8.96 -1.45 16.27
N ALA A 119 -8.57 -2.73 16.18
CA ALA A 119 -8.07 -3.34 14.94
C ALA A 119 -9.11 -3.28 13.80
N LEU A 120 -10.33 -3.73 14.09
CA LEU A 120 -11.42 -3.74 13.09
C LEU A 120 -11.84 -2.32 12.69
N ARG A 121 -11.86 -1.40 13.65
CA ARG A 121 -12.18 0.01 13.37
C ARG A 121 -11.14 0.64 12.45
N TRP A 122 -9.86 0.40 12.69
CA TRP A 122 -8.77 0.90 11.85
C TRP A 122 -8.73 0.21 10.48
N HIS A 123 -8.95 -1.11 10.43
CA HIS A 123 -9.12 -1.83 9.18
C HIS A 123 -10.20 -1.20 8.29
N LYS A 124 -11.39 -0.95 8.88
CA LYS A 124 -12.49 -0.29 8.18
C LYS A 124 -12.10 1.12 7.73
N TYR A 125 -11.49 1.90 8.61
CA TYR A 125 -11.00 3.23 8.29
C TYR A 125 -10.10 3.21 7.05
N PHE A 126 -9.08 2.35 6.99
CA PHE A 126 -8.15 2.30 5.85
C PHE A 126 -8.82 1.85 4.54
N LYS A 127 -9.75 0.90 4.59
CA LYS A 127 -10.53 0.51 3.40
C LYS A 127 -11.43 1.63 2.89
N ASP A 128 -12.13 2.31 3.80
CA ASP A 128 -13.01 3.43 3.46
C ASP A 128 -12.20 4.61 2.90
N THR A 129 -11.04 4.87 3.51
CA THR A 129 -10.05 5.88 3.11
C THR A 129 -9.54 5.61 1.70
N ARG A 130 -9.10 4.38 1.41
CA ARG A 130 -8.70 3.95 0.05
C ARG A 130 -9.83 4.15 -0.97
N ASN A 131 -11.05 3.72 -0.65
CA ASN A 131 -12.19 3.89 -1.55
C ASN A 131 -12.44 5.36 -1.83
N LYS A 132 -12.41 6.21 -0.79
CA LYS A 132 -12.60 7.64 -0.98
C LYS A 132 -11.49 8.29 -1.83
N HIS A 133 -10.23 7.89 -1.67
CA HIS A 133 -9.10 8.49 -2.39
C HIS A 133 -9.01 8.07 -3.85
N VAL A 134 -9.30 6.79 -4.13
CA VAL A 134 -9.04 6.20 -5.45
C VAL A 134 -10.29 6.21 -6.33
N SER A 135 -11.49 6.13 -5.76
CA SER A 135 -12.74 6.01 -6.54
C SER A 135 -13.64 7.25 -6.54
N HIS A 136 -13.30 8.32 -5.81
CA HIS A 136 -14.13 9.54 -5.76
C HIS A 136 -13.31 10.81 -5.98
N SER A 137 -13.85 11.74 -6.78
CA SER A 137 -13.23 13.02 -7.14
C SER A 137 -13.16 14.02 -5.98
N VAL A 138 -13.85 13.77 -4.87
CA VAL A 138 -13.82 14.61 -3.66
C VAL A 138 -12.80 14.03 -2.67
N ASN A 139 -11.56 14.48 -2.82
CA ASN A 139 -10.43 14.05 -2.01
C ASN A 139 -10.51 14.69 -0.60
N PRO A 140 -10.62 13.92 0.51
CA PRO A 140 -10.62 14.46 1.87
C PRO A 140 -9.31 15.15 2.27
N PHE A 141 -8.27 15.06 1.43
CA PHE A 141 -6.98 15.71 1.62
C PHE A 141 -6.83 17.05 0.94
N GLU A 142 -7.82 17.44 0.15
CA GLU A 142 -7.85 18.73 -0.51
C GLU A 142 -8.98 19.54 0.12
N PHE A 143 -8.61 20.63 0.78
CA PHE A 143 -9.58 21.64 1.17
C PHE A 143 -9.14 22.97 0.60
N GLY A 144 -10.10 23.68 0.04
CA GLY A 144 -9.86 24.96 -0.56
C GLY A 144 -10.93 25.96 -0.15
N GLY A 145 -10.58 27.22 -0.26
CA GLY A 145 -11.50 28.32 0.01
C GLY A 145 -11.15 29.52 -0.84
N PHE A 146 -12.16 30.30 -1.20
CA PHE A 146 -11.95 31.61 -1.77
C PHE A 146 -11.97 32.65 -0.65
N GLY A 147 -10.88 33.39 -0.52
CA GLY A 147 -10.75 34.50 0.43
C GLY A 147 -10.85 35.83 -0.31
N VAL A 148 -11.48 36.81 0.33
CA VAL A 148 -11.43 38.22 -0.10
C VAL A 148 -10.60 39.01 0.90
N ARG A 149 -9.84 39.98 0.42
CA ARG A 149 -9.13 40.90 1.30
C ARG A 149 -10.09 42.00 1.75
N LEU A 150 -10.06 42.31 3.05
CA LEU A 150 -10.87 43.37 3.65
C LEU A 150 -9.96 44.56 3.97
N SER A 151 -10.42 45.78 3.69
CA SER A 151 -9.84 47.00 4.24
C SER A 151 -10.70 47.51 5.39
N GLY A 152 -10.08 48.14 6.40
CA GLY A 152 -10.79 48.63 7.59
C GLY A 152 -11.33 47.51 8.50
N ARG A 153 -10.68 46.35 8.55
CA ARG A 153 -11.12 45.24 9.41
C ARG A 153 -11.16 45.70 10.89
N GLY A 154 -12.32 45.55 11.54
CA GLY A 154 -12.54 46.03 12.91
C GLY A 154 -13.02 47.48 13.03
N SER A 155 -13.27 48.17 11.90
CA SER A 155 -13.83 49.53 11.84
C SER A 155 -15.27 49.52 11.27
N PRO A 156 -16.11 50.53 11.58
CA PRO A 156 -17.40 50.72 10.93
C PRO A 156 -17.34 50.88 9.40
N HIS A 157 -16.15 51.17 8.85
CA HIS A 157 -15.93 51.37 7.42
C HIS A 157 -15.25 50.18 6.74
N VAL A 158 -15.51 48.95 7.23
CA VAL A 158 -15.00 47.73 6.59
C VAL A 158 -15.54 47.58 5.17
N ARG A 159 -14.66 47.27 4.22
CA ARG A 159 -15.05 47.00 2.82
C ARG A 159 -14.17 45.93 2.20
N VAL A 160 -14.74 45.15 1.28
CA VAL A 160 -14.01 44.21 0.43
C VAL A 160 -13.16 45.01 -0.56
N THR A 161 -11.89 44.64 -0.73
CA THR A 161 -11.03 45.21 -1.78
C THR A 161 -11.27 44.48 -3.10
N ASP A 162 -10.67 44.97 -4.18
CA ASP A 162 -10.61 44.35 -5.51
C ASP A 162 -9.71 43.09 -5.57
N GLU A 163 -9.13 42.69 -4.44
CA GLU A 163 -8.24 41.54 -4.33
C GLU A 163 -8.94 40.37 -3.64
N GLY A 164 -9.07 39.26 -4.37
CA GLY A 164 -9.49 37.96 -3.85
C GLY A 164 -8.53 36.88 -4.33
N GLY A 165 -8.54 35.73 -3.66
CA GLY A 165 -7.65 34.63 -3.99
C GLY A 165 -8.20 33.27 -3.57
N PHE A 166 -7.82 32.25 -4.32
CA PHE A 166 -8.04 30.86 -3.94
C PHE A 166 -6.92 30.40 -3.02
N MET A 167 -7.29 29.75 -1.93
CA MET A 167 -6.38 28.95 -1.12
C MET A 167 -6.68 27.48 -1.39
N HIS A 168 -5.64 26.72 -1.69
CA HIS A 168 -5.70 25.27 -1.82
C HIS A 168 -4.73 24.67 -0.82
N PHE A 169 -5.25 23.87 0.09
CA PHE A 169 -4.46 23.11 1.06
C PHE A 169 -4.42 21.66 0.61
N TYR A 170 -3.20 21.16 0.46
CA TYR A 170 -2.93 19.75 0.24
C TYR A 170 -2.45 19.15 1.55
N ARG A 171 -3.12 18.12 2.02
CA ARG A 171 -2.62 17.31 3.14
C ARG A 171 -1.49 16.43 2.59
N GLY A 172 -0.25 16.82 2.91
CA GLY A 172 0.99 16.21 2.39
C GLY A 172 1.27 14.78 2.90
N GLY A 173 0.58 14.35 3.94
CA GLY A 173 0.69 13.00 4.50
C GLY A 173 -0.29 12.73 5.63
N GLU A 174 -0.19 11.53 6.21
CA GLU A 174 -0.93 11.14 7.41
C GLU A 174 -0.11 11.38 8.68
N ALA A 175 -0.79 11.50 9.81
CA ALA A 175 -0.12 11.58 11.09
C ALA A 175 0.70 10.30 11.36
N LEU A 176 1.86 10.45 12.01
CA LEU A 176 2.75 9.33 12.31
C LEU A 176 2.02 8.16 12.99
N SER A 177 1.15 8.45 13.96
CA SER A 177 0.34 7.45 14.66
C SER A 177 -0.61 6.68 13.74
N THR A 178 -1.17 7.32 12.70
CA THR A 178 -2.00 6.66 11.70
C THR A 178 -1.17 5.68 10.85
N ILE A 179 0.04 6.09 10.45
CA ILE A 179 0.97 5.25 9.68
C ILE A 179 1.41 4.04 10.50
N GLU A 180 1.72 4.24 11.79
CA GLU A 180 2.09 3.19 12.73
C GLU A 180 0.99 2.14 12.88
N VAL A 181 -0.27 2.55 12.92
CA VAL A 181 -1.41 1.62 13.00
C VAL A 181 -1.56 0.80 11.71
N LEU A 182 -1.40 1.41 10.53
CA LEU A 182 -1.42 0.66 9.27
C LEU A 182 -0.29 -0.37 9.22
N ASN A 183 0.93 0.03 9.60
CA ASN A 183 2.09 -0.86 9.70
C ASN A 183 1.82 -2.04 10.64
N TRP A 184 1.23 -1.79 11.81
CA TRP A 184 0.88 -2.82 12.78
C TRP A 184 -0.16 -3.80 12.22
N LEU A 185 -1.22 -3.31 11.58
CA LEU A 185 -2.21 -4.18 10.93
C LEU A 185 -1.58 -5.00 9.80
N ALA A 186 -0.73 -4.40 8.97
CA ALA A 186 -0.02 -5.11 7.91
C ALA A 186 0.86 -6.24 8.47
N LYS A 187 1.57 -6.01 9.59
CA LYS A 187 2.34 -7.03 10.30
C LYS A 187 1.47 -8.19 10.82
N LEU A 188 0.27 -7.89 11.33
CA LEU A 188 -0.67 -8.94 11.76
C LEU A 188 -1.09 -9.82 10.59
N VAL A 189 -1.50 -9.21 9.49
CA VAL A 189 -1.93 -9.92 8.28
C VAL A 189 -0.77 -10.69 7.66
N ASN A 190 0.42 -10.11 7.60
CA ASN A 190 1.62 -10.74 7.09
C ASN A 190 1.95 -12.04 7.86
N ARG A 191 1.93 -11.99 9.20
CA ARG A 191 2.14 -13.20 10.02
C ARG A 191 1.11 -14.30 9.74
N HIS A 192 -0.15 -13.91 9.54
CA HIS A 192 -1.20 -14.86 9.17
C HIS A 192 -0.93 -15.47 7.79
N ALA A 193 -0.62 -14.64 6.78
CA ALA A 193 -0.30 -15.08 5.43
C ALA A 193 0.92 -16.01 5.39
N MET A 194 2.00 -15.67 6.11
CA MET A 194 3.18 -16.52 6.24
C MET A 194 2.85 -17.89 6.84
N LYS A 195 2.03 -17.92 7.90
CA LYS A 195 1.60 -19.18 8.51
C LYS A 195 0.85 -20.05 7.50
N ARG A 196 -0.14 -19.48 6.82
CA ARG A 196 -0.95 -20.19 5.81
C ARG A 196 -0.13 -20.65 4.62
N ARG A 197 0.78 -19.82 4.12
CA ARG A 197 1.73 -20.17 3.06
C ARG A 197 2.58 -21.36 3.45
N ASN A 198 3.12 -21.36 4.67
CA ASN A 198 3.99 -22.44 5.14
C ASN A 198 3.20 -23.75 5.33
N GLU A 199 1.97 -23.68 5.86
CA GLU A 199 1.07 -24.85 5.97
C GLU A 199 0.77 -25.46 4.59
N ALA A 200 0.41 -24.62 3.61
CA ALA A 200 0.15 -25.03 2.24
C ALA A 200 1.41 -25.59 1.54
N GLY A 201 2.56 -24.95 1.75
CA GLY A 201 3.85 -25.41 1.24
C GLY A 201 4.25 -26.77 1.79
N GLN A 202 4.05 -27.01 3.09
CA GLN A 202 4.29 -28.32 3.70
C GLN A 202 3.34 -29.38 3.12
N GLY A 203 2.04 -29.06 2.98
CA GLY A 203 1.07 -29.95 2.34
C GLY A 203 1.47 -30.32 0.91
N ALA A 204 1.94 -29.35 0.12
CA ALA A 204 2.43 -29.59 -1.23
C ALA A 204 3.66 -30.52 -1.26
N LEU A 205 4.59 -30.35 -0.32
CA LEU A 205 5.77 -31.22 -0.18
C LEU A 205 5.37 -32.64 0.22
N ASP A 206 4.45 -32.79 1.16
CA ASP A 206 3.95 -34.10 1.61
C ASP A 206 3.28 -34.85 0.44
N ARG A 207 2.47 -34.13 -0.35
CA ARG A 207 1.86 -34.65 -1.58
C ARG A 207 2.90 -35.05 -2.61
N ALA A 208 3.87 -34.18 -2.89
CA ALA A 208 4.93 -34.44 -3.85
C ALA A 208 5.76 -35.67 -3.47
N THR A 209 6.03 -35.86 -2.17
CA THR A 209 6.78 -37.02 -1.65
C THR A 209 6.02 -38.33 -1.80
N ALA A 210 4.69 -38.28 -1.85
CA ALA A 210 3.84 -39.45 -2.08
C ALA A 210 3.72 -39.85 -3.57
N ILE A 211 4.23 -39.02 -4.49
CA ILE A 211 4.21 -39.29 -5.93
C ILE A 211 5.26 -40.36 -6.28
N SER A 212 4.96 -41.24 -7.25
CA SER A 212 5.92 -42.25 -7.69
C SER A 212 7.14 -41.63 -8.38
N LYS A 213 8.30 -42.29 -8.31
CA LYS A 213 9.53 -41.83 -8.99
C LYS A 213 9.33 -41.58 -10.49
N GLY A 214 8.55 -42.44 -11.16
CA GLY A 214 8.25 -42.29 -12.59
C GLY A 214 7.46 -41.02 -12.90
N GLN A 215 6.51 -40.66 -12.04
CA GLN A 215 5.75 -39.42 -12.17
C GLN A 215 6.61 -38.19 -11.82
N LEU A 216 7.47 -38.27 -10.80
CA LEU A 216 8.40 -37.18 -10.46
C LEU A 216 9.35 -36.85 -11.62
N ASN A 217 9.89 -37.87 -12.29
CA ASN A 217 10.76 -37.68 -13.46
C ASN A 217 10.04 -37.11 -14.68
N ALA A 218 8.70 -37.15 -14.69
CA ALA A 218 7.87 -36.60 -15.76
C ALA A 218 7.36 -35.17 -15.48
N LEU A 219 7.68 -34.59 -14.32
CA LEU A 219 7.26 -33.23 -13.99
C LEU A 219 7.95 -32.22 -14.92
N PRO A 220 7.21 -31.21 -15.42
CA PRO A 220 7.82 -30.16 -16.22
C PRO A 220 8.69 -29.26 -15.34
N MET A 221 9.74 -28.70 -15.92
CA MET A 221 10.55 -27.69 -15.26
C MET A 221 9.69 -26.46 -14.99
N LEU A 222 9.72 -25.95 -13.75
CA LEU A 222 8.96 -24.78 -13.34
C LEU A 222 9.32 -23.59 -14.24
N GLN A 223 8.35 -23.13 -15.01
CA GLN A 223 8.50 -21.92 -15.81
C GLN A 223 7.92 -20.73 -15.04
N PRO A 224 8.65 -19.61 -14.93
CA PRO A 224 8.01 -18.37 -14.52
C PRO A 224 6.92 -18.06 -15.54
N SER A 225 5.66 -17.99 -15.11
CA SER A 225 4.57 -17.61 -15.99
C SER A 225 4.66 -16.10 -16.25
N PRO A 226 4.87 -15.65 -17.49
CA PRO A 226 4.90 -14.23 -17.83
C PRO A 226 3.49 -13.65 -17.98
N GLU A 227 2.49 -14.17 -17.26
CA GLU A 227 1.17 -13.53 -17.17
C GLU A 227 1.23 -12.15 -16.48
N ASP A 228 2.42 -11.60 -16.24
CA ASP A 228 2.61 -10.23 -15.81
C ASP A 228 2.89 -9.36 -17.04
N GLY A 229 2.11 -8.29 -17.26
CA GLY A 229 2.29 -7.39 -18.39
C GLY A 229 1.01 -6.73 -18.90
N PHE A 230 1.13 -6.01 -20.03
CA PHE A 230 0.03 -5.24 -20.63
C PHE A 230 -1.19 -6.11 -20.98
N ASP A 231 -0.95 -7.29 -21.57
CA ASP A 231 -2.03 -8.20 -22.01
C ASP A 231 -2.81 -8.81 -20.84
N ALA A 232 -2.13 -9.09 -19.73
CA ALA A 232 -2.77 -9.60 -18.53
C ALA A 232 -3.60 -8.55 -17.81
N ALA A 233 -3.16 -7.28 -17.81
CA ALA A 233 -3.93 -6.17 -17.28
C ALA A 233 -5.28 -6.00 -18.01
N GLY A 234 -5.34 -6.30 -19.31
CA GLY A 234 -6.56 -6.27 -20.12
C GLY A 234 -7.55 -7.41 -19.82
N LYS A 235 -7.04 -8.61 -19.48
CA LYS A 235 -7.85 -9.81 -19.20
C LYS A 235 -8.56 -9.79 -17.84
N ALA A 236 -8.22 -8.87 -16.94
CA ALA A 236 -8.86 -8.75 -15.63
C ALA A 236 -10.26 -8.07 -15.66
N ARG A 237 -10.72 -7.61 -16.84
CA ARG A 237 -11.98 -6.87 -17.02
C ARG A 237 -13.16 -7.72 -17.54
N GLN A 238 -12.97 -9.02 -17.74
CA GLN A 238 -14.01 -9.97 -18.18
C GLN A 238 -14.37 -10.91 -17.02
#